data_AF-A0A0P9H3C8-F1
#
_entry.id   AF-A0A0P9H3C8-F1
#
_cell.length_a   1.000
_cell.length_b   1.000
_cell.length_c   1.000
_cell.angle_alpha   90.00
_cell.angle_beta   90.00
_cell.angle_gamma   90.00
#
_symmetry.space_group_name_H-M   'P 1'
#
loop_
_entity.id
_entity.type
_entity.pdbx_description
1 polymer ?
#
loop_
_entity_poly.entity_id
_entity_poly.type
_entity_poly.pdbx_seq_one_letter_code
_entity_poly.pdbx_strand_id
1 'polypeptide(L)'
;MSTAEKHAALFAGRWVGETQGYDAPAHIWEITQNGPNLAIDTRWEGESRSMRLHATALADEPAIMLGETKAVLVGAQHFVIRGWDTNDTRGGVGPHYDVVFARPGLAELQSAAMWEAFNAANPLADE
;
A
#
# COMPACT_ATOMS: atom_id res chain seq x y z
N MET A 1 -16.38 -18.01 -3.39
CA MET A 1 -15.41 -16.91 -3.30
C MET A 1 -14.06 -17.43 -3.79
N SER A 2 -13.53 -16.84 -4.86
CA SER A 2 -12.22 -17.21 -5.45
C SER A 2 -11.06 -16.84 -4.51
N THR A 3 -9.86 -17.37 -4.75
CA THR A 3 -8.69 -17.01 -3.94
C THR A 3 -8.35 -15.52 -4.05
N ALA A 4 -8.40 -14.95 -5.26
CA ALA A 4 -8.22 -13.52 -5.48
C ALA A 4 -9.27 -12.68 -4.72
N GLU A 5 -10.53 -13.09 -4.68
CA GLU A 5 -11.56 -12.42 -3.88
C GLU A 5 -11.23 -12.46 -2.38
N LYS A 6 -10.74 -13.59 -1.87
CA LYS A 6 -10.31 -13.70 -0.47
C LYS A 6 -9.12 -12.79 -0.17
N HIS A 7 -8.15 -12.70 -1.07
CA HIS A 7 -7.03 -11.77 -0.93
C HIS A 7 -7.49 -10.32 -0.97
N ALA A 8 -8.36 -9.93 -1.90
CA ALA A 8 -8.94 -8.58 -1.96
C ALA A 8 -9.60 -8.18 -0.62
N ALA A 9 -10.29 -9.12 0.05
CA ALA A 9 -10.90 -8.87 1.34
C ALA A 9 -9.90 -8.52 2.45
N LEU A 10 -8.65 -9.00 2.38
CA LEU A 10 -7.61 -8.69 3.37
C LEU A 10 -7.17 -7.22 3.30
N PHE A 11 -7.28 -6.61 2.12
CA PHE A 11 -6.93 -5.21 1.88
C PHE A 11 -8.11 -4.25 2.15
N ALA A 12 -9.35 -4.74 2.21
CA ALA A 12 -10.50 -3.85 2.42
C ALA A 12 -10.42 -3.06 3.75
N GLY A 13 -11.00 -1.87 3.77
CA GLY A 13 -11.03 -0.96 4.90
C GLY A 13 -9.96 0.13 4.86
N ARG A 14 -9.76 0.78 6.01
CA ARG A 14 -8.84 1.92 6.15
C ARG A 14 -7.40 1.47 6.40
N TRP A 15 -6.46 2.22 5.83
CA TRP A 15 -5.01 2.08 5.99
C TRP A 15 -4.32 3.43 6.06
N VAL A 16 -3.18 3.47 6.77
CA VAL A 16 -2.31 4.63 6.91
C VAL A 16 -0.92 4.28 6.37
N GLY A 17 -0.48 4.97 5.33
CA GLY A 17 0.75 4.74 4.59
C GLY A 17 1.86 5.68 5.02
N GLU A 18 2.94 5.12 5.54
CA GLU A 18 4.16 5.84 5.95
C GLU A 18 5.24 5.70 4.88
N THR A 19 5.75 6.84 4.42
CA THR A 19 6.86 6.89 3.44
C THR A 19 8.17 6.58 4.15
N GLN A 20 8.90 5.57 3.68
CA GLN A 20 10.15 5.15 4.31
C GLN A 20 11.34 5.96 3.79
N GLY A 21 12.17 6.45 4.70
CA GLY A 21 13.36 7.23 4.37
C GLY A 21 13.11 8.70 3.99
N TYR A 22 11.88 9.20 4.13
CA TYR A 22 11.53 10.59 3.83
C TYR A 22 10.39 11.08 4.73
N ASP A 23 10.53 12.28 5.28
CA ASP A 23 9.49 12.89 6.11
C ASP A 23 8.38 13.49 5.24
N ALA A 24 7.25 12.80 5.18
CA ALA A 24 6.04 13.22 4.47
C ALA A 24 4.81 12.92 5.32
N PRO A 25 3.70 13.67 5.15
CA PRO A 25 2.41 13.32 5.72
C PRO A 25 2.02 11.88 5.37
N ALA A 26 1.20 11.22 6.18
CA ALA A 26 0.78 9.87 5.86
C ALA A 26 -0.19 9.83 4.67
N HIS A 27 -0.20 8.73 3.92
CA HIS A 27 -1.26 8.44 2.94
C HIS A 27 -2.43 7.77 3.64
N ILE A 28 -3.63 8.30 3.48
CA ILE A 28 -4.84 7.64 3.96
C ILE A 28 -5.49 6.94 2.80
N TRP A 29 -5.62 5.61 2.89
CA TRP A 29 -6.33 4.80 1.92
C TRP A 29 -7.60 4.24 2.54
N GLU A 30 -8.73 4.44 1.86
CA GLU A 30 -10.01 3.80 2.16
C GLU A 30 -10.31 2.83 1.00
N ILE A 31 -10.25 1.53 1.29
CA ILE A 31 -10.31 0.49 0.26
C ILE A 31 -11.66 -0.23 0.31
N THR A 32 -12.38 -0.20 -0.80
CA THR A 32 -13.64 -0.94 -0.98
C THR A 32 -13.44 -2.08 -1.97
N GLN A 33 -13.90 -3.29 -1.59
CA GLN A 33 -13.83 -4.48 -2.44
C GLN A 33 -15.07 -4.62 -3.34
N ASN A 34 -14.84 -5.04 -4.59
CA ASN A 34 -15.86 -5.54 -5.50
C ASN A 34 -15.34 -6.80 -6.24
N GLY A 35 -15.65 -7.98 -5.70
CA GLY A 35 -15.06 -9.24 -6.18
C GLY A 35 -13.53 -9.22 -6.00
N PRO A 36 -12.72 -9.56 -7.01
CA PRO A 36 -11.26 -9.46 -6.94
C PRO A 36 -10.73 -8.03 -7.14
N ASN A 37 -11.59 -7.07 -7.50
CA ASN A 37 -11.19 -5.69 -7.76
C ASN A 37 -11.37 -4.83 -6.51
N LEU A 38 -10.55 -3.79 -6.40
CA LEU A 38 -10.57 -2.83 -5.30
C LEU A 38 -10.64 -1.41 -5.85
N ALA A 39 -11.53 -0.61 -5.25
CA ALA A 39 -11.53 0.84 -5.41
C ALA A 39 -10.87 1.46 -4.18
N ILE A 40 -9.87 2.30 -4.38
CA ILE A 40 -9.04 2.88 -3.34
C ILE A 40 -9.25 4.39 -3.40
N ASP A 41 -9.86 4.95 -2.36
CA ASP A 41 -9.88 6.39 -2.14
C ASP A 41 -8.62 6.78 -1.38
N THR A 42 -7.76 7.56 -2.03
CA THR A 42 -6.47 7.98 -1.47
C THR A 42 -6.39 9.48 -1.29
N ARG A 43 -5.72 9.92 -0.22
CA ARG A 43 -5.39 11.32 0.06
C ARG A 43 -4.21 11.40 1.01
N TRP A 44 -3.55 12.55 1.09
CA TRP A 44 -2.64 12.83 2.20
C TRP A 44 -3.41 13.15 3.48
N GLU A 45 -2.79 12.85 4.62
CA GLU A 45 -3.26 13.28 5.91
C GLU A 45 -3.38 14.82 5.96
N GLY A 46 -4.49 15.30 6.49
CA GLY A 46 -4.81 16.74 6.56
C GLY A 46 -5.42 17.32 5.27
N GLU A 47 -5.36 16.62 4.15
CA GLU A 47 -5.98 17.07 2.91
C GLU A 47 -7.46 16.63 2.81
N SER A 48 -8.29 17.51 2.24
CA SER A 48 -9.70 17.22 1.97
C SER A 48 -9.93 16.60 0.59
N ARG A 49 -9.00 16.82 -0.35
CA ARG A 49 -9.08 16.32 -1.71
C ARG A 49 -8.62 14.86 -1.72
N SER A 50 -9.42 13.99 -2.33
CA SER A 50 -9.02 12.61 -2.62
C SER A 50 -8.89 12.38 -4.12
N MET A 51 -8.12 11.34 -4.45
CA MET A 51 -8.05 10.74 -5.78
C MET A 51 -8.53 9.30 -5.67
N ARG A 52 -9.06 8.76 -6.78
CA ARG A 52 -9.43 7.34 -6.84
C ARG A 52 -8.41 6.55 -7.63
N LEU A 53 -7.99 5.46 -7.01
CA LEU A 53 -7.11 4.45 -7.56
C LEU A 53 -7.88 3.13 -7.71
N HIS A 54 -7.43 2.28 -8.62
CA HIS A 54 -8.04 0.98 -8.88
C HIS A 54 -6.99 -0.11 -8.84
N ALA A 55 -7.27 -1.18 -8.08
CA ALA A 55 -6.37 -2.32 -7.98
C ALA A 55 -7.12 -3.64 -8.20
N THR A 56 -6.35 -4.68 -8.50
CA THR A 56 -6.87 -6.05 -8.64
C THR A 56 -6.03 -7.00 -7.78
N ALA A 57 -6.70 -7.84 -6.99
CA ALA A 57 -6.03 -8.85 -6.19
C ALA A 57 -5.52 -10.01 -7.02
N LEU A 58 -4.33 -10.49 -6.66
CA LEU A 58 -3.70 -11.64 -7.26
C LEU A 58 -4.19 -12.93 -6.59
N ALA A 59 -4.26 -14.03 -7.37
CA ALA A 59 -4.79 -15.30 -6.90
C ALA A 59 -3.73 -16.19 -6.24
N ASP A 60 -2.47 -16.00 -6.62
CA ASP A 60 -1.29 -16.78 -6.25
C ASP A 60 -0.61 -16.28 -4.97
N GLU A 61 -0.67 -14.98 -4.70
CA GLU A 61 -0.12 -14.36 -3.49
C GLU A 61 -1.09 -13.32 -2.90
N PRO A 62 -1.01 -13.04 -1.58
CA PRO A 62 -1.81 -12.01 -0.93
C PRO A 62 -1.29 -10.61 -1.30
N ALA A 63 -1.47 -10.23 -2.56
CA ALA A 63 -1.04 -8.96 -3.12
C ALA A 63 -2.12 -8.37 -4.02
N ILE A 64 -2.02 -7.06 -4.26
CA ILE A 64 -2.84 -6.32 -5.21
C ILE A 64 -1.95 -5.60 -6.22
N MET A 65 -2.40 -5.51 -7.46
CA MET A 65 -1.76 -4.75 -8.52
C MET A 65 -2.47 -3.41 -8.72
N LEU A 66 -1.72 -2.32 -8.62
CA LEU A 66 -2.13 -0.94 -8.90
C LEU A 66 -1.39 -0.47 -10.16
N GLY A 67 -2.00 -0.58 -11.34
CA GLY A 67 -1.29 -0.35 -12.59
C GLY A 67 -0.10 -1.31 -12.72
N GLU A 68 1.12 -0.76 -12.78
CA GLU A 68 2.37 -1.53 -12.83
C GLU A 68 2.98 -1.80 -11.44
N THR A 69 2.41 -1.20 -10.38
CA THR A 69 2.94 -1.28 -9.02
C THR A 69 2.26 -2.40 -8.23
N LYS A 70 3.05 -3.20 -7.52
CA LYS A 70 2.54 -4.28 -6.66
C LYS A 70 2.56 -3.88 -5.18
N ALA A 71 1.45 -4.08 -4.50
CA ALA A 71 1.35 -3.97 -3.04
C ALA A 71 1.20 -5.36 -2.43
N VAL A 72 2.13 -5.74 -1.54
CA VAL A 72 2.22 -7.09 -0.97
C VAL A 72 1.84 -7.05 0.50
N LEU A 73 0.88 -7.89 0.91
CA LEU A 73 0.46 -8.00 2.30
C LEU A 73 1.59 -8.62 3.13
N VAL A 74 1.92 -7.98 4.25
CA VAL A 74 2.93 -8.44 5.21
C VAL A 74 2.23 -8.69 6.55
N GLY A 75 1.95 -9.96 6.83
CA GLY A 75 1.12 -10.33 7.98
C GLY A 75 -0.34 -9.93 7.78
N ALA A 76 -1.03 -9.57 8.88
CA ALA A 76 -2.45 -9.22 8.85
C ALA A 76 -2.72 -7.71 8.95
N GLN A 77 -1.70 -6.93 9.31
CA GLN A 77 -1.85 -5.51 9.67
C GLN A 77 -0.98 -4.57 8.85
N HIS A 78 -0.20 -5.09 7.91
CA HIS A 78 0.68 -4.29 7.07
C HIS A 78 0.63 -4.74 5.62
N PHE A 79 0.91 -3.82 4.70
CA PHE A 79 1.35 -4.15 3.36
C PHE A 79 2.38 -3.15 2.87
N VAL A 80 3.25 -3.59 1.96
CA VAL A 80 4.35 -2.78 1.43
C VAL A 80 4.14 -2.56 -0.06
N ILE A 81 4.32 -1.32 -0.48
CA ILE A 81 4.47 -0.94 -1.88
C ILE A 81 5.89 -0.45 -2.08
N ARG A 82 6.64 -1.09 -2.97
CA ARG A 82 8.01 -0.68 -3.28
C ARG A 82 8.07 0.29 -4.44
N GLY A 83 8.99 1.24 -4.35
CA GLY A 83 9.28 2.18 -5.44
C GLY A 83 8.02 2.86 -5.97
N TRP A 84 7.08 3.20 -5.08
CA TRP A 84 5.86 3.87 -5.48
C TRP A 84 6.18 5.36 -5.68
N ASP A 85 5.78 5.90 -6.82
CA ASP A 85 5.72 7.36 -6.96
C ASP A 85 4.61 7.87 -6.05
N THR A 86 4.97 8.47 -4.94
CA THR A 86 3.98 9.09 -4.04
C THR A 86 3.58 10.49 -4.52
N ASN A 87 4.20 11.00 -5.59
CA ASN A 87 3.96 12.35 -6.10
C ASN A 87 2.71 12.49 -6.97
N ASP A 88 1.86 11.46 -7.00
CA ASP A 88 0.58 11.40 -7.72
C ASP A 88 -0.32 12.63 -7.50
N THR A 89 -0.15 13.31 -6.37
CA THR A 89 -0.93 14.49 -5.95
C THR A 89 -0.10 15.77 -5.82
N ARG A 90 1.23 15.71 -6.00
CA ARG A 90 2.18 16.85 -5.91
C ARG A 90 2.85 17.22 -7.24
N GLY A 91 2.39 16.66 -8.36
CA GLY A 91 2.82 17.04 -9.69
C GLY A 91 3.74 16.05 -10.41
N GLY A 92 3.87 14.81 -9.92
CA GLY A 92 4.49 13.69 -10.65
C GLY A 92 6.00 13.83 -10.90
N VAL A 93 6.71 14.55 -10.04
CA VAL A 93 8.17 14.69 -10.12
C VAL A 93 8.77 14.47 -8.73
N GLY A 94 9.49 13.36 -8.57
CA GLY A 94 10.26 13.07 -7.38
C GLY A 94 10.74 11.62 -7.36
N PRO A 95 11.64 11.28 -6.42
CA PRO A 95 12.12 9.91 -6.27
C PRO A 95 10.97 8.98 -5.85
N HIS A 96 11.05 7.74 -6.34
CA HIS A 96 10.17 6.66 -5.89
C HIS A 96 10.55 6.23 -4.47
N TYR A 97 9.55 6.08 -3.61
CA TYR A 97 9.75 5.65 -2.23
C TYR A 97 9.01 4.36 -1.95
N ASP A 98 9.54 3.60 -1.00
CA ASP A 98 8.77 2.52 -0.40
C ASP A 98 7.75 3.12 0.57
N VAL A 99 6.53 2.60 0.54
CA VAL A 99 5.47 3.00 1.45
C VAL A 99 4.94 1.78 2.17
N VAL A 100 4.88 1.86 3.49
CA VAL A 100 4.29 0.82 4.33
C VAL A 100 2.94 1.29 4.81
N PHE A 101 1.90 0.56 4.43
CA PHE A 101 0.55 0.79 4.91
C PHE A 101 0.29 -0.08 6.11
N ALA A 102 -0.19 0.52 7.19
CA ALA A 102 -0.59 -0.13 8.42
C ALA A 102 -2.09 0.05 8.69
N ARG A 103 -2.67 -0.90 9.43
CA ARG A 103 -4.00 -0.69 10.01
C ARG A 103 -3.95 0.45 11.03
N PRO A 104 -4.96 1.35 11.09
CA PRO A 104 -4.95 2.46 12.04
C PRO A 104 -4.78 2.00 13.49
N GLY A 105 -3.98 2.72 14.27
CA GLY A 105 -3.70 2.44 15.68
C GLY A 105 -2.28 1.91 15.91
N LEU A 106 -2.15 0.82 16.68
CA LEU A 106 -0.85 0.35 17.14
C LEU A 106 0.08 -0.17 16.04
N ALA A 107 -0.47 -0.66 14.92
CA ALA A 107 0.33 -1.21 13.83
C ALA A 107 1.20 -0.15 13.15
N GLU A 108 0.79 1.11 13.15
CA GLU A 108 1.56 2.23 12.58
C GLU A 108 2.94 2.35 13.23
N LEU A 109 3.06 2.05 14.52
CA LEU A 109 4.32 2.10 15.27
C LEU A 109 5.34 1.04 14.83
N GLN A 110 4.92 0.08 14.00
CA GLN A 110 5.75 -1.04 13.54
C GLN A 110 6.12 -0.93 12.06
N SER A 111 5.68 0.12 11.34
CA SER A 111 5.86 0.26 9.89
C SER A 111 7.33 0.12 9.45
N ALA A 112 8.24 0.85 10.09
CA ALA A 112 9.67 0.78 9.77
C ALA A 112 10.27 -0.62 10.00
N ALA A 113 9.97 -1.24 11.14
CA ALA A 113 10.47 -2.59 11.43
C ALA A 113 9.92 -3.64 10.44
N MET A 114 8.66 -3.49 10.02
CA MET A 114 8.04 -4.36 9.02
C MET A 114 8.66 -4.15 7.64
N TRP A 115 8.99 -2.92 7.28
CA TRP A 115 9.71 -2.59 6.05
C TRP A 115 11.09 -3.24 6.00
N GLU A 116 11.88 -3.09 7.06
CA GLU A 116 13.22 -3.68 7.17
C GLU A 116 13.17 -5.21 7.05
N ALA A 117 12.24 -5.85 7.77
CA ALA A 117 12.04 -7.30 7.70
C ALA A 117 11.61 -7.75 6.30
N PHE A 118 10.71 -7.01 5.65
CA PHE A 118 10.29 -7.30 4.28
C PHE A 118 11.46 -7.18 3.29
N ASN A 119 12.31 -6.17 3.45
CA ASN A 119 13.48 -5.96 2.60
C ASN A 119 14.57 -7.02 2.80
N ALA A 120 14.82 -7.43 4.03
CA ALA A 120 15.73 -8.53 4.32
C ALA A 120 15.26 -9.86 3.69
N ALA A 121 13.95 -10.12 3.68
CA ALA A 121 13.37 -11.33 3.10
C ALA A 121 13.24 -11.28 1.56
N ASN A 122 13.16 -10.08 0.99
CA ASN A 122 12.97 -9.87 -0.45
C ASN A 122 14.02 -8.88 -0.96
N PRO A 123 15.32 -9.23 -0.96
CA PRO A 123 16.35 -8.33 -1.44
C PRO A 123 16.02 -7.89 -2.88
N LEU A 124 16.27 -6.62 -3.19
CA LEU A 124 16.26 -6.18 -4.59
C LEU A 124 17.33 -7.03 -5.30
N ALA A 125 16.98 -7.61 -6.45
CA ALA A 125 17.98 -8.27 -7.26
C ALA A 125 19.02 -7.21 -7.63
N ASP A 126 20.30 -7.50 -7.42
CA ASP A 126 21.39 -6.62 -7.86
C ASP A 126 21.18 -6.35 -9.37
N GLU A 127 20.96 -5.08 -9.73
CA GLU A 127 20.90 -4.62 -11.13
C GLU A 127 22.26 -4.73 -11.82
#